data_AF-A0AAE0EM81-F1
#
_entry.id   AF-A0AAE0EM81-F1
#
_cell.length_a   1.000
_cell.length_b   1.000
_cell.length_c   1.000
_cell.angle_alpha   90.00
_cell.angle_beta   90.00
_cell.angle_gamma   90.00
#
_symmetry.space_group_name_H-M   'P 1'
#
loop_
_entity.id
_entity.type
_entity.pdbx_description
1 polymer ?
#
loop_
_entity_poly.entity_id
_entity_poly.type
_entity_poly.pdbx_seq_one_letter_code
_entity_poly.pdbx_strand_id
1 'polypeptide(L)'
;MRLEDLRSMPTLSRGIEGDVEVDAENKTVVLSKIFKWYASDFGATDREVLQWVIPYLPSDKARQLEEYVQAEPDETDPPFIVDYAEYDWGINKK
;
A
#
# COMPACT_ATOMS: atom_id res chain seq x y z
N MET A 1 -22.90 -7.11 7.18
CA MET A 1 -21.54 -7.57 6.85
C MET A 1 -20.58 -6.83 7.76
N ARG A 2 -19.81 -7.52 8.60
CA ARG A 2 -18.89 -6.87 9.55
C ARG A 2 -17.51 -6.68 8.90
N LEU A 3 -16.78 -5.63 9.28
CA LEU A 3 -15.43 -5.30 8.77
C LEU A 3 -14.40 -6.44 8.99
N GLU A 4 -14.63 -7.24 10.02
CA GLU A 4 -13.86 -8.44 10.38
C GLU A 4 -14.02 -9.59 9.37
N ASP A 5 -15.16 -9.70 8.66
CA ASP A 5 -15.37 -10.71 7.61
C ASP A 5 -14.58 -10.42 6.32
N LEU A 6 -14.35 -9.14 5.98
CA LEU A 6 -13.58 -8.76 4.79
C LEU A 6 -12.11 -9.16 4.87
N ARG A 7 -11.53 -9.18 6.08
CA ARG A 7 -10.11 -9.49 6.31
C ARG A 7 -9.77 -10.96 6.09
N SER A 8 -10.77 -11.85 6.07
CA SER A 8 -10.60 -13.30 5.90
C SER A 8 -10.91 -13.77 4.47
N MET A 9 -11.15 -12.85 3.52
CA MET A 9 -11.51 -13.20 2.14
C MET A 9 -10.26 -13.31 1.25
N PRO A 10 -9.91 -14.51 0.76
CA PRO A 10 -8.69 -14.73 -0.04
C PRO A 10 -8.69 -13.96 -1.38
N THR A 11 -9.87 -13.55 -1.87
CA THR A 11 -10.01 -12.81 -3.13
C THR A 11 -9.60 -11.33 -3.01
N LEU A 12 -9.77 -10.72 -1.82
CA LEU A 12 -9.41 -9.32 -1.61
C LEU A 12 -7.88 -9.18 -1.51
N SER A 13 -7.23 -10.09 -0.78
CA SER A 13 -5.76 -10.12 -0.61
C SER A 13 -5.02 -10.21 -1.94
N ARG A 14 -5.51 -11.02 -2.89
CA ARG A 14 -4.87 -11.18 -4.20
C ARG A 14 -4.94 -9.93 -5.09
N GLY A 15 -5.99 -9.11 -4.95
CA GLY A 15 -6.08 -7.84 -5.66
C GLY A 15 -5.08 -6.83 -5.10
N ILE A 16 -5.14 -6.62 -3.78
CA ILE A 16 -4.31 -5.63 -3.09
C ILE A 16 -2.81 -5.95 -3.21
N GLU A 17 -2.41 -7.22 -3.18
CA GLU A 17 -1.00 -7.60 -3.37
C GLU A 17 -0.41 -7.10 -4.70
N GLY A 18 -1.21 -7.09 -5.77
CA GLY A 18 -0.81 -6.60 -7.09
C GLY A 18 -0.84 -5.08 -7.22
N ASP A 19 -1.54 -4.39 -6.31
CA ASP A 19 -1.63 -2.93 -6.26
C ASP A 19 -0.57 -2.29 -5.34
N VAL A 20 0.30 -3.10 -4.71
CA VAL A 20 1.38 -2.65 -3.81
C VAL A 20 2.72 -3.27 -4.19
N GLU A 21 3.65 -2.41 -4.61
CA GLU A 21 5.04 -2.76 -4.89
C GLU A 21 5.97 -2.09 -3.87
N VAL A 22 7.00 -2.81 -3.42
CA VAL A 22 7.93 -2.35 -2.39
C VAL A 22 9.34 -2.37 -2.97
N ASP A 23 9.92 -1.20 -3.15
CA ASP A 23 11.32 -1.02 -3.47
C ASP A 23 12.12 -0.81 -2.17
N ALA A 24 12.74 -1.90 -1.72
CA ALA A 24 13.54 -1.91 -0.50
C ALA A 24 14.82 -1.05 -0.59
N GLU A 25 15.39 -0.93 -1.79
CA GLU A 25 16.66 -0.22 -2.02
C GLU A 25 16.46 1.29 -1.88
N ASN A 26 15.34 1.79 -2.40
CA ASN A 26 14.98 3.20 -2.37
C ASN A 26 14.05 3.58 -1.21
N LYS A 27 13.64 2.61 -0.38
CA LYS A 27 12.59 2.76 0.66
C LYS A 27 11.28 3.32 0.08
N THR A 28 10.95 2.96 -1.15
CA THR A 28 9.76 3.48 -1.86
C THR A 28 8.68 2.42 -1.91
N VAL A 29 7.46 2.78 -1.50
CA VAL A 29 6.26 1.96 -1.67
C VAL A 29 5.45 2.56 -2.81
N VAL A 30 5.30 1.81 -3.89
CA VAL A 30 4.51 2.22 -5.05
C VAL A 30 3.10 1.64 -4.89
N LEU A 31 2.12 2.53 -4.75
CA LEU A 31 0.72 2.18 -4.61
C LEU A 31 -0.05 2.42 -5.91
N SER A 32 -1.07 1.62 -6.15
CA SER A 32 -2.07 1.91 -7.18
C SER A 32 -2.76 3.26 -6.92
N LYS A 33 -3.10 3.99 -7.99
CA LYS A 33 -3.76 5.31 -7.90
C LYS A 33 -5.13 5.26 -7.21
N ILE A 34 -5.74 4.08 -7.09
CA ILE A 34 -6.99 3.90 -6.34
C ILE A 34 -6.85 4.36 -4.89
N PHE A 35 -5.70 4.08 -4.26
CA PHE A 35 -5.40 4.52 -2.90
C PHE A 35 -5.23 6.03 -2.79
N LYS A 36 -4.79 6.69 -3.87
CA LYS A 36 -4.72 8.15 -3.94
C LYS A 36 -6.09 8.79 -4.08
N TRP A 37 -6.91 8.27 -5.00
CA TRP A 37 -8.21 8.85 -5.33
C TRP A 37 -9.25 8.66 -4.22
N TYR A 38 -9.14 7.55 -3.49
CA TYR A 38 -10.03 7.21 -2.38
C TYR A 38 -9.26 7.13 -1.05
N ALA A 39 -8.21 7.94 -0.90
CA ALA A 39 -7.38 7.94 0.31
C ALA A 39 -8.23 8.04 1.58
N SER A 40 -9.23 8.92 1.60
CA SER A 40 -10.18 9.08 2.72
C SER A 40 -10.88 7.79 3.19
N ASP A 41 -11.03 6.78 2.32
CA ASP A 41 -11.62 5.48 2.65
C ASP A 41 -10.61 4.51 3.31
N PHE A 42 -9.30 4.76 3.15
CA PHE A 42 -8.20 3.91 3.60
C PHE A 42 -7.36 4.52 4.73
N GLY A 43 -7.25 5.85 4.79
CA GLY A 43 -6.46 6.61 5.76
C GLY A 43 -6.25 8.07 5.33
N ALA A 44 -6.17 9.01 6.29
CA ALA A 44 -5.98 10.43 5.97
C ALA A 44 -4.53 10.77 5.56
N THR A 45 -3.59 9.88 5.87
CA THR A 45 -2.16 10.02 5.59
C THR A 45 -1.61 8.77 4.90
N ASP A 46 -0.50 8.93 4.18
CA ASP A 46 0.19 7.81 3.51
C ASP A 46 0.53 6.68 4.51
N ARG A 47 0.92 7.04 5.75
CA ARG A 47 1.18 6.05 6.82
C ARG A 47 -0.06 5.24 7.18
N GLU A 48 -1.22 5.89 7.31
CA GLU A 48 -2.48 5.19 7.62
C GLU A 48 -2.93 4.30 6.46
N VAL A 49 -2.75 4.75 5.22
CA VAL A 49 -2.99 3.92 4.03
C VAL A 49 -2.09 2.68 4.03
N LEU A 50 -0.80 2.84 4.34
CA LEU A 50 0.12 1.71 4.47
C LEU A 50 -0.31 0.74 5.58
N GLN A 51 -0.71 1.25 6.75
CA GLN A 51 -1.25 0.44 7.84
C GLN A 51 -2.50 -0.33 7.42
N TRP A 52 -3.33 0.25 6.56
CA TRP A 52 -4.53 -0.40 6.04
C TRP A 52 -4.22 -1.55 5.08
N VAL A 53 -3.18 -1.42 4.23
CA VAL A 53 -2.84 -2.46 3.24
C VAL A 53 -2.06 -3.65 3.82
N ILE A 54 -1.24 -3.45 4.86
CA ILE A 54 -0.42 -4.50 5.52
C ILE A 54 -1.15 -5.84 5.71
N PRO A 55 -2.37 -5.92 6.28
CA PRO A 55 -3.04 -7.20 6.52
C PRO A 55 -3.43 -7.97 5.25
N TYR A 56 -3.38 -7.33 4.08
CA TYR A 56 -3.71 -7.95 2.79
C TYR A 56 -2.48 -8.39 2.00
N LEU A 57 -1.28 -8.12 2.50
CA LEU A 57 -0.01 -8.45 1.85
C LEU A 57 0.54 -9.79 2.31
N PRO A 58 1.36 -10.46 1.49
CA PRO A 58 2.15 -11.60 1.94
C PRO A 58 3.11 -11.20 3.06
N SER A 59 3.45 -12.16 3.92
CA SER A 59 4.25 -11.99 5.13
C SER A 59 5.53 -11.19 4.94
N ASP A 60 6.25 -11.38 3.84
CA ASP A 60 7.52 -10.68 3.58
C ASP A 60 7.31 -9.18 3.35
N LYS A 61 6.34 -8.81 2.49
CA LYS A 61 5.98 -7.41 2.22
C LYS A 61 5.35 -6.76 3.45
N ALA A 62 4.44 -7.47 4.12
CA ALA A 62 3.77 -7.00 5.32
C ALA A 62 4.78 -6.62 6.42
N ARG A 63 5.75 -7.51 6.70
CA ARG A 63 6.80 -7.27 7.71
C ARG A 63 7.64 -6.03 7.39
N GLN A 64 7.99 -5.85 6.12
CA GLN A 64 8.77 -4.69 5.69
C GLN A 64 8.00 -3.38 5.84
N LEU A 65 6.71 -3.36 5.46
CA LEU A 65 5.85 -2.20 5.67
C LEU A 65 5.61 -1.91 7.15
N GLU A 66 5.49 -2.94 7.99
CA GLU A 66 5.39 -2.79 9.44
C GLU A 66 6.61 -2.06 10.02
N GLU A 67 7.82 -2.43 9.58
CA GLU A 67 9.06 -1.75 9.98
C GLU A 67 9.04 -0.26 9.58
N TYR A 68 8.60 0.05 8.36
CA TYR A 68 8.48 1.42 7.86
C TYR A 68 7.46 2.27 8.63
N VAL A 69 6.27 1.73 8.92
CA VAL A 69 5.21 2.46 9.63
C VAL A 69 5.40 2.51 11.14
N GLN A 70 6.34 1.74 11.71
CA GLN A 70 6.74 1.82 13.11
C GLN A 70 7.96 2.71 13.33
N ALA A 71 8.78 2.92 12.29
CA ALA A 71 9.91 3.82 12.37
C ALA A 71 9.47 5.27 12.63
N GLU A 72 10.21 5.93 13.52
CA GLU A 72 10.06 7.34 13.86
C GLU A 72 10.31 8.19 12.59
N PRO A 73 9.48 9.21 12.33
CA PRO A 73 9.70 10.10 11.20
C PRO A 73 10.95 10.96 11.44
N ASP A 74 11.92 10.88 10.53
CA ASP A 74 13.07 11.79 10.45
C ASP A 74 12.85 12.74 9.25
N GLU A 75 13.02 14.05 9.47
CA GLU A 75 12.79 15.06 8.43
C GLU A 75 13.85 15.03 7.31
N THR A 76 15.01 14.40 7.56
CA THR A 76 16.14 14.33 6.62
C THR A 76 16.31 12.97 5.94
N ASP A 77 15.90 11.88 6.60
CA ASP A 77 15.87 10.52 6.05
C ASP A 77 14.53 9.84 6.41
N PRO A 78 13.46 10.10 5.64
CA PRO A 78 12.15 9.52 5.94
C PRO A 78 12.23 7.99 5.92
N PRO A 79 11.48 7.30 6.79
CA PRO A 79 11.53 5.85 6.88
C PRO A 79 11.01 5.15 5.61
N PHE A 80 10.17 5.85 4.84
CA PHE A 80 9.66 5.41 3.55
C PHE A 80 9.16 6.60 2.74
N ILE A 81 9.05 6.39 1.43
CA ILE A 81 8.42 7.30 0.47
C ILE A 81 7.23 6.56 -0.14
N VAL A 82 6.08 7.24 -0.29
CA VAL A 82 4.96 6.69 -1.05
C VAL A 82 4.90 7.35 -2.42
N ASP A 83 4.96 6.52 -3.45
CA ASP A 83 4.72 6.93 -4.83
C ASP A 83 3.50 6.19 -5.39
N TYR A 84 2.98 6.66 -6.52
CA TYR A 84 1.78 6.11 -7.12
C TYR A 84 2.04 5.67 -8.56
N ALA A 85 1.76 4.39 -8.84
CA ALA A 85 1.99 3.78 -10.14
C ALA A 85 1.39 4.61 -11.27
N GLU A 86 2.15 4.85 -12.34
CA GLU A 86 1.62 5.50 -13.53
C GLU A 86 0.57 4.60 -14.19
N TYR A 87 -0.59 5.19 -14.52
CA TYR A 87 -1.66 4.44 -15.16
C TYR A 87 -1.47 4.50 -16.67
N ASP A 88 -1.08 3.38 -17.27
CA ASP A 88 -0.90 3.29 -18.72
C ASP A 88 -2.28 3.16 -19.40
N TRP A 89 -2.80 4.29 -19.90
CA TRP A 89 -4.02 4.34 -20.71
C TRP A 89 -3.90 3.58 -22.05
N GLY A 90 -2.69 3.17 -22.44
CA GLY A 90 -2.39 2.42 -23.65
C GLY A 90 -2.94 1.00 -23.68
N ILE A 91 -3.33 0.45 -22.52
CA ILE A 91 -3.89 -0.91 -22.40
C ILE A 91 -5.24 -1.05 -23.15
N ASN A 92 -5.88 0.06 -23.52
CA ASN A 92 -7.13 0.06 -24.28
C ASN A 92 -6.95 0.30 -25.80
N LYS A 93 -5.71 0.29 -26.31
CA LYS A 93 -5.47 0.37 -27.76
C LYS A 93 -5.67 -1.02 -28.37
N LYS A 94 -6.84 -1.22 -28.98
CA LYS A 94 -7.14 -2.34 -29.89
C LYS A 94 -6.28 -2.29 -31.14
#